data_AF-A0A2C6CLH3-F1
#
_entry.id   AF-A0A2C6CLH3-F1
#
_cell.length_a   1.000
_cell.length_b   1.000
_cell.length_c   1.000
_cell.angle_alpha   90.00
_cell.angle_beta   90.00
_cell.angle_gamma   90.00
#
_symmetry.space_group_name_H-M   'P 1'
#
loop_
_entity.id
_entity.type
_entity.pdbx_description
1 polymer ?
#
loop_
_entity_poly.entity_id
_entity_poly.type
_entity_poly.pdbx_seq_one_letter_code
_entity_poly.pdbx_strand_id
1 'polypeptide(L)'
;MKKISNIIKHYFNKNLWIIYILGFVLSLIGSFQVYHGKYDSILKEISIISVSVLKLFLFVPIEGFTKQNPLTYELAIWIAPISTLLVTFSIFNKLYTAIKLKISHFSKEHIIVMGYNDYSLSFMKNYISLKNKKKILCVLPERITEKDIDILNRLDVMTCTIDYMSGLNDENIRISSEYNFTSVDTIICFEDEPKNYGYLKLISELIDKSKKKKDKTVDVYVNTVNKYIRNIVQHKMDEIKIFDIKYFNIYDLISYNLINLKNFKLYETSGLKKDWSKIKEERGENFSLDDFSNLIGTPNILLIGFKDCGKSLFELAINQTLVNAKENVKITIVDRKISNIIEEYKATIRELKKVADIELIDGDINHISTQNKIRENHKKVPFTAVLFSTKNCTESLIFMDLLGEEIFKNVNTAVFCENIWENKPLIESILLKYPNITVFGELIDVLNFEAITNEPLEIKAKEFNAYYNEISGKIMNSPEENISIEEQWNSLSNIKKDSSRSQCMHQNVKEVLLAKIAQMEGFSSIEELLDRWKAIINSVSLKEQINIIEKNPAMNYMSALEHKRWNSFYYMKNFVYSEKKDEVNCTHNSLIDDWDKFLNSEKREEVIYDFISVLSVK
;
A
#
# COMPACT_ATOMS: atom_id res chain seq x y z
N MET A 1 7.89 -34.74 -15.57
CA MET A 1 7.84 -35.39 -14.24
C MET A 1 7.20 -34.54 -13.13
N LYS A 2 7.58 -33.26 -12.91
CA LYS A 2 6.97 -32.40 -11.86
C LYS A 2 5.44 -32.17 -11.99
N LYS A 3 4.90 -31.97 -13.21
CA LYS A 3 3.44 -31.80 -13.44
C LYS A 3 2.63 -33.06 -13.10
N ILE A 4 3.11 -34.23 -13.51
CA ILE A 4 2.47 -35.53 -13.22
C ILE A 4 2.54 -35.84 -11.72
N SER A 5 3.67 -35.57 -11.07
CA SER A 5 3.82 -35.71 -9.61
C SER A 5 2.83 -34.81 -8.85
N ASN A 6 2.63 -33.57 -9.26
CA ASN A 6 1.67 -32.66 -8.62
C ASN A 6 0.21 -33.08 -8.84
N ILE A 7 -0.13 -33.61 -10.02
CA ILE A 7 -1.47 -34.15 -10.32
C ILE A 7 -1.74 -35.40 -9.47
N ILE A 8 -0.80 -36.34 -9.42
CA ILE A 8 -0.90 -37.55 -8.59
C ILE A 8 -1.02 -37.16 -7.12
N LYS A 9 -0.19 -36.23 -6.62
CA LYS A 9 -0.22 -35.76 -5.22
C LYS A 9 -1.52 -35.05 -4.85
N HIS A 10 -2.12 -34.30 -5.80
CA HIS A 10 -3.40 -33.63 -5.61
C HIS A 10 -4.57 -34.62 -5.55
N TYR A 11 -4.61 -35.61 -6.45
CA TYR A 11 -5.66 -36.63 -6.46
C TYR A 11 -5.51 -37.65 -5.32
N PHE A 12 -4.29 -38.02 -4.95
CA PHE A 12 -4.04 -38.92 -3.81
C PHE A 12 -4.55 -38.29 -2.52
N ASN A 13 -4.14 -37.06 -2.19
CA ASN A 13 -4.48 -36.48 -0.89
C ASN A 13 -5.99 -36.19 -0.71
N LYS A 14 -6.73 -35.91 -1.80
CA LYS A 14 -8.16 -35.61 -1.71
C LYS A 14 -9.03 -36.87 -1.61
N ASN A 15 -8.55 -38.00 -2.11
CA ASN A 15 -9.32 -39.24 -2.25
C ASN A 15 -8.80 -40.42 -1.38
N LEU A 16 -7.88 -40.18 -0.45
CA LEU A 16 -7.36 -41.21 0.49
C LEU A 16 -8.49 -41.94 1.24
N TRP A 17 -9.55 -41.23 1.61
CA TRP A 17 -10.72 -41.80 2.25
C TRP A 17 -11.45 -42.82 1.36
N ILE A 18 -11.43 -42.65 0.04
CA ILE A 18 -12.05 -43.61 -0.90
C ILE A 18 -11.26 -44.92 -0.90
N ILE A 19 -9.92 -44.85 -0.88
CA ILE A 19 -9.05 -46.03 -0.82
C ILE A 19 -9.21 -46.74 0.53
N TYR A 20 -9.32 -45.98 1.63
CA TYR A 20 -9.58 -46.53 2.96
C TYR A 20 -10.95 -47.22 3.05
N ILE A 21 -12.02 -46.57 2.57
CA ILE A 21 -13.37 -47.14 2.53
C ILE A 21 -13.39 -48.40 1.66
N LEU A 22 -12.74 -48.37 0.48
CA LEU A 22 -12.63 -49.53 -0.39
C LEU A 22 -11.89 -50.68 0.31
N GLY A 23 -10.77 -50.41 0.96
CA GLY A 23 -10.01 -51.40 1.74
C GLY A 23 -10.85 -51.98 2.88
N PHE A 24 -11.64 -51.15 3.56
CA PHE A 24 -12.51 -51.58 4.65
C PHE A 24 -13.66 -52.47 4.14
N VAL A 25 -14.34 -52.05 3.08
CA VAL A 25 -15.45 -52.82 2.46
C VAL A 25 -14.95 -54.16 1.92
N LEU A 26 -13.81 -54.17 1.20
CA LEU A 26 -13.21 -55.39 0.69
C LEU A 26 -12.76 -56.32 1.81
N SER A 27 -12.19 -55.79 2.89
CA SER A 27 -11.83 -56.59 4.06
C SER A 27 -13.05 -57.18 4.73
N LEU A 28 -14.13 -56.40 4.89
CA LEU A 28 -15.35 -56.87 5.55
C LEU A 28 -16.07 -57.95 4.72
N ILE A 29 -16.24 -57.72 3.42
CA ILE A 29 -16.87 -58.68 2.50
C ILE A 29 -15.97 -59.91 2.33
N GLY A 30 -14.67 -59.73 2.14
CA GLY A 30 -13.71 -60.81 1.98
C GLY A 30 -13.61 -61.69 3.22
N SER A 31 -13.46 -61.08 4.41
CA SER A 31 -13.43 -61.82 5.68
C SER A 31 -14.76 -62.52 5.96
N PHE A 32 -15.90 -61.90 5.61
CA PHE A 32 -17.19 -62.58 5.69
C PHE A 32 -17.23 -63.80 4.76
N GLN A 33 -16.85 -63.68 3.49
CA GLN A 33 -16.82 -64.81 2.54
C GLN A 33 -15.88 -65.94 2.98
N VAL A 34 -14.79 -65.62 3.68
CA VAL A 34 -13.83 -66.61 4.18
C VAL A 34 -14.33 -67.31 5.45
N TYR A 35 -14.96 -66.60 6.40
CA TYR A 35 -15.26 -67.13 7.74
C TYR A 35 -16.74 -67.41 8.03
N HIS A 36 -17.66 -66.94 7.18
CA HIS A 36 -19.09 -67.13 7.40
C HIS A 36 -19.48 -68.60 7.39
N GLY A 37 -20.28 -69.03 8.38
CA GLY A 37 -20.76 -70.40 8.52
C GLY A 37 -19.70 -71.42 8.97
N LYS A 38 -18.50 -70.98 9.35
CA LYS A 38 -17.42 -71.85 9.87
C LYS A 38 -17.43 -72.01 11.40
N TYR A 39 -18.33 -71.32 12.11
CA TYR A 39 -18.39 -71.34 13.57
C TYR A 39 -19.82 -71.51 14.08
N ASP A 40 -20.00 -72.32 15.12
CA ASP A 40 -21.33 -72.64 15.67
C ASP A 40 -21.98 -71.47 16.44
N SER A 41 -21.20 -70.46 16.82
CA SER A 41 -21.68 -69.28 17.55
C SER A 41 -21.56 -68.03 16.70
N ILE A 42 -22.68 -67.35 16.49
CA ILE A 42 -22.78 -66.09 15.75
C ILE A 42 -21.82 -65.03 16.34
N LEU A 43 -21.73 -64.93 17.68
CA LEU A 43 -20.82 -63.99 18.33
C LEU A 43 -19.35 -64.30 18.05
N LYS A 44 -18.99 -65.58 18.02
CA LYS A 44 -17.62 -66.02 17.70
C LYS A 44 -17.28 -65.73 16.25
N GLU A 45 -18.22 -65.94 15.34
CA GLU A 45 -18.06 -65.65 13.92
C GLU A 45 -17.84 -64.15 13.66
N ILE A 46 -18.70 -63.29 14.22
CA ILE A 46 -18.55 -61.83 14.14
C ILE A 46 -17.21 -61.39 14.70
N SER A 47 -16.78 -61.97 15.82
CA SER A 47 -15.48 -61.66 16.45
C SER A 47 -14.31 -62.02 15.52
N ILE A 48 -14.35 -63.18 14.87
CA ILE A 48 -13.27 -63.65 13.99
C ILE A 48 -13.21 -62.84 12.69
N ILE A 49 -14.36 -62.48 12.11
CA ILE A 49 -14.43 -61.58 10.96
C ILE A 49 -13.85 -60.21 11.33
N SER A 50 -14.22 -59.67 12.49
CA SER A 50 -13.70 -58.36 12.97
C SER A 50 -12.18 -58.40 13.19
N VAL A 51 -11.67 -59.47 13.83
CA VAL A 51 -10.23 -59.66 14.03
C VAL A 51 -9.50 -59.85 12.69
N SER A 52 -10.11 -60.53 11.72
CA SER A 52 -9.56 -60.70 10.37
C SER A 52 -9.40 -59.35 9.67
N VAL A 53 -10.43 -58.50 9.69
CA VAL A 53 -10.37 -57.14 9.15
C VAL A 53 -9.24 -56.36 9.79
N LEU A 54 -9.15 -56.33 11.13
CA LEU A 54 -8.06 -55.63 11.85
C LEU A 54 -6.68 -56.15 11.43
N LYS A 55 -6.53 -57.45 11.32
CA LYS A 55 -5.29 -58.12 10.93
C LYS A 55 -4.85 -57.80 9.49
N LEU A 56 -5.79 -57.66 8.56
CA LEU A 56 -5.52 -57.22 7.19
C LEU A 56 -4.94 -55.79 7.16
N PHE A 57 -5.50 -54.86 7.94
CA PHE A 57 -4.96 -53.50 8.06
C PHE A 57 -3.59 -53.44 8.76
N LEU A 58 -3.23 -54.47 9.52
CA LEU A 58 -1.95 -54.62 10.23
C LEU A 58 -0.89 -55.43 9.47
N PHE A 59 -1.10 -55.77 8.19
CA PHE A 59 -0.18 -56.58 7.38
C PHE A 59 -0.05 -58.06 7.82
N VAL A 60 -1.01 -58.59 8.60
CA VAL A 60 -0.95 -59.95 9.13
C VAL A 60 -2.20 -60.74 8.76
N PRO A 61 -2.43 -61.09 7.48
CA PRO A 61 -3.63 -61.83 7.08
C PRO A 61 -3.73 -63.17 7.82
N ILE A 62 -4.94 -63.55 8.25
CA ILE A 62 -5.17 -64.80 9.01
C ILE A 62 -4.99 -66.04 8.12
N GLU A 63 -5.59 -66.02 6.92
CA GLU A 63 -5.25 -66.97 5.86
C GLU A 63 -4.14 -66.39 4.99
N GLY A 64 -2.99 -67.08 4.95
CA GLY A 64 -1.80 -66.64 4.22
C GLY A 64 -1.90 -66.82 2.70
N PHE A 65 -0.90 -66.29 1.99
CA PHE A 65 -0.81 -66.25 0.51
C PHE A 65 -0.80 -67.61 -0.20
N THR A 66 -0.71 -68.71 0.55
CA THR A 66 -0.61 -70.07 0.01
C THR A 66 -1.96 -70.76 -0.15
N LYS A 67 -3.04 -70.15 0.32
CA LYS A 67 -4.40 -70.69 0.26
C LYS A 67 -5.22 -69.94 -0.79
N GLN A 68 -5.96 -70.66 -1.62
CA GLN A 68 -6.83 -70.06 -2.63
C GLN A 68 -8.04 -69.41 -1.93
N ASN A 69 -8.12 -68.08 -1.99
CA ASN A 69 -9.12 -67.29 -1.28
C ASN A 69 -10.10 -66.62 -2.26
N PRO A 70 -11.26 -66.13 -1.79
CA PRO A 70 -12.12 -65.28 -2.60
C PRO A 70 -11.36 -64.04 -3.10
N LEU A 71 -11.59 -63.63 -4.35
CA LEU A 71 -10.94 -62.49 -4.98
C LEU A 71 -11.02 -61.21 -4.14
N THR A 72 -12.15 -60.98 -3.48
CA THR A 72 -12.38 -59.82 -2.58
C THR A 72 -11.42 -59.82 -1.39
N TYR A 73 -11.13 -60.99 -0.81
CA TYR A 73 -10.17 -61.16 0.28
C TYR A 73 -8.73 -61.01 -0.21
N GLU A 74 -8.39 -61.55 -1.39
CA GLU A 74 -7.07 -61.36 -2.00
C GLU A 74 -6.78 -59.88 -2.32
N LEU A 75 -7.77 -59.14 -2.81
CA LEU A 75 -7.67 -57.70 -3.00
C LEU A 75 -7.54 -56.95 -1.66
N ALA A 76 -8.25 -57.40 -0.61
CA ALA A 76 -8.16 -56.82 0.72
C ALA A 76 -6.77 -56.98 1.35
N ILE A 77 -6.09 -58.12 1.13
CA ILE A 77 -4.71 -58.38 1.60
C ILE A 77 -3.74 -57.31 1.12
N TRP A 78 -3.99 -56.66 -0.03
CA TRP A 78 -3.14 -55.60 -0.56
C TRP A 78 -3.67 -54.20 -0.25
N ILE A 79 -4.96 -53.95 -0.49
CA ILE A 79 -5.54 -52.61 -0.41
C ILE A 79 -5.63 -52.11 1.04
N ALA A 80 -5.99 -52.96 2.00
CA ALA A 80 -6.08 -52.56 3.40
C ALA A 80 -4.71 -52.12 3.97
N PRO A 81 -3.63 -52.90 3.84
CA PRO A 81 -2.32 -52.43 4.31
C PRO A 81 -1.78 -51.21 3.56
N ILE A 82 -1.96 -51.12 2.24
CA ILE A 82 -1.58 -49.92 1.46
C ILE A 82 -2.32 -48.69 2.00
N SER A 83 -3.60 -48.81 2.31
CA SER A 83 -4.37 -47.71 2.89
C SER A 83 -3.84 -47.29 4.28
N THR A 84 -3.47 -48.26 5.14
CA THR A 84 -2.81 -47.99 6.42
C THR A 84 -1.50 -47.23 6.24
N LEU A 85 -0.62 -47.68 5.32
CA LEU A 85 0.65 -47.00 5.04
C LEU A 85 0.43 -45.56 4.57
N LEU A 86 -0.53 -45.33 3.69
CA LEU A 86 -0.79 -43.98 3.19
C LEU A 86 -1.32 -43.04 4.29
N VAL A 87 -2.18 -43.55 5.17
CA VAL A 87 -2.67 -42.80 6.33
C VAL A 87 -1.52 -42.51 7.30
N THR A 88 -0.67 -43.49 7.61
CA THR A 88 0.49 -43.27 8.49
C THR A 88 1.49 -42.29 7.87
N PHE A 89 1.82 -42.40 6.58
CA PHE A 89 2.68 -41.41 5.90
C PHE A 89 2.08 -40.00 5.90
N SER A 90 0.76 -39.86 5.78
CA SER A 90 0.09 -38.56 5.90
C SER A 90 0.26 -37.97 7.31
N ILE A 91 0.07 -38.79 8.36
CA ILE A 91 0.31 -38.40 9.75
C ILE A 91 1.78 -38.03 9.97
N PHE A 92 2.73 -38.83 9.49
CA PHE A 92 4.16 -38.55 9.58
C PHE A 92 4.54 -37.29 8.82
N ASN A 93 3.93 -37.01 7.66
CA ASN A 93 4.19 -35.78 6.92
C ASN A 93 3.66 -34.55 7.67
N LYS A 94 2.46 -34.62 8.27
CA LYS A 94 1.96 -33.56 9.16
C LYS A 94 2.88 -33.35 10.37
N LEU A 95 3.28 -34.44 11.02
CA LEU A 95 4.21 -34.41 12.16
C LEU A 95 5.57 -33.84 11.76
N TYR A 96 6.11 -34.25 10.61
CA TYR A 96 7.36 -33.74 10.05
C TYR A 96 7.26 -32.24 9.75
N THR A 97 6.18 -31.77 9.13
CA THR A 97 5.96 -30.33 8.91
C THR A 97 5.89 -29.58 10.23
N ALA A 98 5.15 -30.08 11.23
CA ALA A 98 5.06 -29.47 12.54
C ALA A 98 6.42 -29.43 13.27
N ILE A 99 7.20 -30.52 13.20
CA ILE A 99 8.55 -30.60 13.78
C ILE A 99 9.52 -29.67 13.03
N LYS A 100 9.48 -29.66 11.69
CA LYS A 100 10.30 -28.78 10.85
C LYS A 100 10.03 -27.31 11.19
N LEU A 101 8.76 -26.93 11.32
CA LEU A 101 8.37 -25.60 11.78
C LEU A 101 8.94 -25.35 13.18
N LYS A 102 8.63 -26.21 14.18
CA LYS A 102 9.16 -26.14 15.57
C LYS A 102 10.68 -25.96 15.65
N ILE A 103 11.46 -26.72 14.88
CA ILE A 103 12.92 -26.59 14.82
C ILE A 103 13.35 -25.26 14.19
N SER A 104 12.60 -24.76 13.21
CA SER A 104 12.87 -23.46 12.60
C SER A 104 12.67 -22.26 13.54
N HIS A 105 11.91 -22.43 14.64
CA HIS A 105 11.73 -21.41 15.68
C HIS A 105 12.95 -21.22 16.57
N PHE A 106 13.87 -22.19 16.64
CA PHE A 106 14.90 -22.20 17.69
C PHE A 106 15.99 -21.12 17.54
N SER A 107 16.09 -20.40 16.42
CA SER A 107 17.06 -19.29 16.27
C SER A 107 16.89 -18.37 15.05
N LYS A 108 15.67 -18.04 14.58
CA LYS A 108 15.51 -17.10 13.45
C LYS A 108 14.80 -15.80 13.83
N GLU A 109 15.41 -14.69 13.43
CA GLU A 109 14.75 -13.39 13.28
C GLU A 109 13.55 -13.55 12.34
N HIS A 110 12.42 -12.95 12.70
CA HIS A 110 11.18 -13.03 11.94
C HIS A 110 10.45 -11.69 11.95
N ILE A 111 9.64 -11.49 10.92
CA ILE A 111 8.64 -10.43 10.85
C ILE A 111 7.30 -10.97 11.30
N ILE A 112 6.45 -10.11 11.86
CA ILE A 112 5.05 -10.44 12.12
C ILE A 112 4.20 -9.94 10.95
N VAL A 113 3.31 -10.79 10.45
CA VAL A 113 2.25 -10.42 9.51
C VAL A 113 0.91 -10.68 10.18
N MET A 114 0.11 -9.64 10.39
CA MET A 114 -1.18 -9.78 11.07
C MET A 114 -2.31 -9.93 10.06
N GLY A 115 -3.08 -11.00 10.24
CA GLY A 115 -4.28 -11.30 9.50
C GLY A 115 -4.11 -12.17 8.27
N TYR A 116 -5.23 -12.79 7.87
CA TYR A 116 -5.31 -13.72 6.75
C TYR A 116 -6.41 -13.31 5.78
N ASN A 117 -6.02 -12.68 4.67
CA ASN A 117 -6.87 -12.35 3.53
C ASN A 117 -6.05 -12.43 2.23
N ASP A 118 -6.68 -12.12 1.10
CA ASP A 118 -6.03 -12.19 -0.21
C ASP A 118 -4.78 -11.29 -0.31
N TYR A 119 -4.79 -10.14 0.36
CA TYR A 119 -3.65 -9.21 0.38
C TYR A 119 -2.50 -9.74 1.23
N SER A 120 -2.75 -10.19 2.46
CA SER A 120 -1.70 -10.74 3.32
C SER A 120 -1.12 -12.03 2.74
N LEU A 121 -1.95 -12.89 2.14
CA LEU A 121 -1.49 -14.10 1.47
C LEU A 121 -0.62 -13.79 0.25
N SER A 122 -1.00 -12.79 -0.56
CA SER A 122 -0.20 -12.34 -1.71
C SER A 122 1.13 -11.75 -1.25
N PHE A 123 1.11 -10.89 -0.23
CA PHE A 123 2.31 -10.35 0.40
C PHE A 123 3.25 -11.45 0.88
N MET A 124 2.75 -12.43 1.64
CA MET A 124 3.57 -13.53 2.18
C MET A 124 4.20 -14.36 1.05
N LYS A 125 3.45 -14.68 0.00
CA LYS A 125 3.98 -15.39 -1.18
C LYS A 125 5.10 -14.60 -1.86
N ASN A 126 4.89 -13.29 -2.07
CA ASN A 126 5.89 -12.43 -2.68
C ASN A 126 7.15 -12.32 -1.80
N TYR A 127 6.98 -12.09 -0.49
CA TYR A 127 8.06 -12.04 0.48
C TYR A 127 8.93 -13.31 0.48
N ILE A 128 8.31 -14.48 0.42
CA ILE A 128 9.01 -15.77 0.37
C ILE A 128 9.71 -15.97 -0.99
N SER A 129 9.06 -15.60 -2.09
CA SER A 129 9.61 -15.75 -3.44
C SER A 129 10.91 -14.96 -3.64
N LEU A 130 11.03 -13.79 -2.99
CA LEU A 130 12.22 -12.93 -2.99
C LEU A 130 13.36 -13.45 -2.09
N LYS A 131 13.21 -14.63 -1.46
CA LYS A 131 14.22 -15.28 -0.61
C LYS A 131 14.74 -14.39 0.52
N ASN A 132 13.85 -13.59 1.12
CA ASN A 132 14.18 -12.78 2.29
C ASN A 132 14.75 -13.62 3.44
N LYS A 133 15.69 -13.03 4.19
CA LYS A 133 16.43 -13.74 5.26
C LYS A 133 15.54 -14.09 6.45
N LYS A 134 14.67 -13.17 6.86
CA LYS A 134 13.77 -13.32 8.01
C LYS A 134 12.60 -14.22 7.67
N LYS A 135 12.10 -14.93 8.68
CA LYS A 135 10.89 -15.77 8.55
C LYS A 135 9.62 -14.96 8.81
N ILE A 136 8.48 -15.53 8.44
CA ILE A 136 7.17 -14.90 8.66
C ILE A 136 6.47 -15.64 9.81
N LEU A 137 6.06 -14.87 10.82
CA LEU A 137 5.06 -15.28 11.79
C LEU A 137 3.74 -14.58 11.45
N CYS A 138 2.76 -15.36 11.00
CA CYS A 138 1.42 -14.88 10.75
C CYS A 138 0.57 -14.98 12.02
N VAL A 139 0.14 -13.84 12.55
CA VAL A 139 -0.83 -13.80 13.66
C VAL A 139 -2.22 -13.86 13.04
N LEU A 140 -2.92 -14.96 13.28
CA LEU A 140 -4.20 -15.27 12.66
C LEU A 140 -5.36 -14.69 13.48
N PRO A 141 -6.48 -14.32 12.81
CA PRO A 141 -7.72 -13.99 13.50
C PRO A 141 -8.28 -15.22 14.23
N GLU A 142 -9.09 -14.98 15.25
CA GLU A 142 -9.70 -16.04 16.10
C GLU A 142 -10.51 -17.09 15.30
N ARG A 143 -10.96 -16.76 14.08
CA ARG A 143 -11.77 -17.64 13.22
C ARG A 143 -11.07 -17.89 11.89
N ILE A 144 -10.22 -18.91 11.86
CA ILE A 144 -9.52 -19.39 10.66
C ILE A 144 -9.78 -20.89 10.47
N THR A 145 -9.87 -21.36 9.23
CA THR A 145 -10.06 -22.80 8.97
C THR A 145 -8.74 -23.57 9.06
N GLU A 146 -8.78 -24.84 9.46
CA GLU A 146 -7.60 -25.72 9.44
C GLU A 146 -6.96 -25.81 8.04
N LYS A 147 -7.77 -25.71 6.99
CA LYS A 147 -7.32 -25.72 5.59
C LYS A 147 -6.42 -24.52 5.28
N ASP A 148 -6.75 -23.36 5.81
CA ASP A 148 -5.98 -22.13 5.58
C ASP A 148 -4.65 -22.16 6.34
N ILE A 149 -4.66 -22.70 7.56
CA ILE A 149 -3.44 -22.99 8.34
C ILE A 149 -2.55 -23.97 7.56
N ASP A 150 -3.12 -25.03 6.98
CA ASP A 150 -2.39 -26.00 6.15
C ASP A 150 -1.77 -25.34 4.90
N ILE A 151 -2.43 -24.34 4.31
CA ILE A 151 -1.88 -23.57 3.18
C ILE A 151 -0.66 -22.77 3.63
N LEU A 152 -0.75 -22.05 4.75
CA LEU A 152 0.36 -21.25 5.30
C LEU A 152 1.55 -22.12 5.71
N ASN A 153 1.30 -23.25 6.38
CA ASN A 153 2.34 -24.21 6.75
C ASN A 153 3.09 -24.76 5.54
N ARG A 154 2.40 -25.00 4.42
CA ARG A 154 3.04 -25.42 3.15
C ARG A 154 3.88 -24.34 2.49
N LEU A 155 3.60 -23.07 2.80
CA LEU A 155 4.41 -21.93 2.38
C LEU A 155 5.59 -21.67 3.34
N ASP A 156 5.83 -22.52 4.34
CA ASP A 156 6.80 -22.30 5.41
C ASP A 156 6.54 -20.99 6.20
N VAL A 157 5.26 -20.61 6.34
CA VAL A 157 4.80 -19.52 7.22
C VAL A 157 4.43 -20.10 8.58
N MET A 158 4.95 -19.52 9.65
CA MET A 158 4.60 -19.87 11.03
C MET A 158 3.27 -19.20 11.38
N THR A 159 2.43 -19.84 12.18
CA THR A 159 1.12 -19.27 12.55
C THR A 159 0.88 -19.34 14.04
N CYS A 160 0.35 -18.26 14.63
CA CYS A 160 -0.18 -18.28 15.99
C CYS A 160 -1.50 -17.51 16.07
N THR A 161 -2.30 -17.79 17.09
CA THR A 161 -3.55 -17.08 17.39
C THR A 161 -3.41 -16.38 18.73
N ILE A 162 -3.88 -15.14 18.83
CA ILE A 162 -3.92 -14.39 20.08
C ILE A 162 -5.38 -14.20 20.45
N ASP A 163 -5.73 -14.44 21.72
CA ASP A 163 -7.07 -14.14 22.24
C ASP A 163 -7.15 -12.65 22.54
N TYR A 164 -7.75 -11.89 21.62
CA TYR A 164 -7.80 -10.44 21.75
C TYR A 164 -8.82 -9.98 22.77
N MET A 165 -9.90 -10.75 22.97
CA MET A 165 -10.96 -10.43 23.91
C MET A 165 -10.48 -10.49 25.37
N SER A 166 -9.58 -11.42 25.66
CA SER A 166 -9.01 -11.60 27.00
C SER A 166 -7.82 -10.69 27.31
N GLY A 167 -7.31 -9.94 26.32
CA GLY A 167 -6.20 -9.00 26.51
C GLY A 167 -4.94 -9.65 27.10
N LEU A 168 -4.37 -9.08 28.15
CA LEU A 168 -3.18 -9.61 28.82
C LEU A 168 -3.49 -10.79 29.75
N ASN A 169 -3.72 -11.97 29.18
CA ASN A 169 -3.88 -13.24 29.90
C ASN A 169 -2.62 -14.13 29.85
N ASP A 170 -2.59 -15.19 30.66
CA ASP A 170 -1.44 -16.11 30.74
C ASP A 170 -1.15 -16.82 29.41
N GLU A 171 -2.19 -17.09 28.61
CA GLU A 171 -2.06 -17.74 27.31
C GLU A 171 -1.35 -16.84 26.29
N ASN A 172 -1.75 -15.58 26.17
CA ASN A 172 -1.13 -14.61 25.29
C ASN A 172 0.31 -14.30 25.72
N ILE A 173 0.59 -14.27 27.03
CA ILE A 173 1.96 -14.13 27.56
C ILE A 173 2.80 -15.37 27.21
N ARG A 174 2.23 -16.57 27.31
CA ARG A 174 2.90 -17.81 26.89
C ARG A 174 3.23 -17.78 25.40
N ILE A 175 2.26 -17.38 24.57
CA ILE A 175 2.42 -17.29 23.11
C ILE A 175 3.47 -16.24 22.73
N SER A 176 3.41 -15.04 23.30
CA SER A 176 4.39 -13.98 23.00
C SER A 176 5.82 -14.40 23.38
N SER A 177 5.97 -15.18 24.46
CA SER A 177 7.25 -15.77 24.89
C SER A 177 7.70 -16.91 23.96
N GLU A 178 6.80 -17.85 23.62
CA GLU A 178 7.08 -18.98 22.72
C GLU A 178 7.56 -18.52 21.34
N TYR A 179 6.92 -17.49 20.80
CA TYR A 179 7.26 -16.90 19.51
C TYR A 179 8.22 -15.71 19.60
N ASN A 180 8.70 -15.35 20.81
CA ASN A 180 9.69 -14.32 21.06
C ASN A 180 9.37 -12.96 20.42
N PHE A 181 8.20 -12.40 20.71
CA PHE A 181 7.72 -11.11 20.16
C PHE A 181 8.72 -9.97 20.39
N THR A 182 9.46 -10.00 21.49
CA THR A 182 10.53 -9.02 21.79
C THR A 182 11.64 -9.00 20.72
N SER A 183 11.88 -10.08 19.98
CA SER A 183 12.90 -10.09 18.91
C SER A 183 12.45 -9.44 17.61
N VAL A 184 11.15 -9.21 17.43
CA VAL A 184 10.58 -8.71 16.18
C VAL A 184 10.95 -7.25 15.98
N ASP A 185 11.42 -6.90 14.80
CA ASP A 185 11.73 -5.54 14.39
C ASP A 185 10.81 -5.01 13.29
N THR A 186 9.97 -5.87 12.70
CA THR A 186 8.97 -5.44 11.72
C THR A 186 7.64 -6.16 11.90
N ILE A 187 6.55 -5.39 11.89
CA ILE A 187 5.17 -5.86 11.92
C ILE A 187 4.42 -5.28 10.71
N ILE A 188 3.68 -6.10 9.97
CA ILE A 188 2.85 -5.65 8.85
C ILE A 188 1.41 -6.13 9.08
N CYS A 189 0.48 -5.19 9.15
CA CYS A 189 -0.90 -5.43 9.53
C CYS A 189 -1.83 -5.35 8.33
N PHE A 190 -2.59 -6.43 8.11
CA PHE A 190 -3.59 -6.55 7.04
C PHE A 190 -4.99 -6.86 7.57
N GLU A 191 -5.22 -6.84 8.88
CA GLU A 191 -6.57 -7.04 9.44
C GLU A 191 -7.50 -5.89 9.08
N ASP A 192 -8.80 -6.12 9.23
CA ASP A 192 -9.79 -5.06 9.01
C ASP A 192 -9.69 -3.99 10.09
N GLU A 193 -9.92 -2.73 9.74
CA GLU A 193 -10.07 -1.66 10.72
C GLU A 193 -11.41 -1.79 11.47
N PRO A 194 -11.45 -1.56 12.80
CA PRO A 194 -10.38 -1.03 13.65
C PRO A 194 -9.50 -2.11 14.33
N LYS A 195 -9.61 -3.39 13.97
CA LYS A 195 -8.93 -4.51 14.66
C LYS A 195 -7.41 -4.36 14.67
N ASN A 196 -6.81 -3.90 13.56
CA ASN A 196 -5.38 -3.61 13.48
C ASN A 196 -4.85 -2.85 14.71
N TYR A 197 -5.58 -1.80 15.13
CA TYR A 197 -5.16 -0.92 16.21
C TYR A 197 -5.25 -1.59 17.58
N GLY A 198 -6.34 -2.31 17.84
CA GLY A 198 -6.50 -3.07 19.08
C GLY A 198 -5.44 -4.17 19.21
N TYR A 199 -5.14 -4.84 18.10
CA TYR A 199 -4.18 -5.92 18.08
C TYR A 199 -2.74 -5.41 18.29
N LEU A 200 -2.38 -4.29 17.67
CA LEU A 200 -1.09 -3.64 17.91
C LEU A 200 -0.92 -3.22 19.36
N LYS A 201 -1.95 -2.61 19.96
CA LYS A 201 -1.93 -2.25 21.38
C LYS A 201 -1.64 -3.46 22.28
N LEU A 202 -2.31 -4.59 22.02
CA LEU A 202 -2.04 -5.81 22.79
C LEU A 202 -0.61 -6.32 22.57
N ILE A 203 -0.11 -6.29 21.33
CA ILE A 203 1.28 -6.70 21.03
C ILE A 203 2.28 -5.81 21.78
N SER A 204 2.07 -4.49 21.85
CA SER A 204 2.96 -3.61 22.65
C SER A 204 2.95 -3.98 24.12
N GLU A 205 1.77 -4.21 24.70
CA GLU A 205 1.65 -4.60 26.11
C GLU A 205 2.30 -5.97 26.39
N LEU A 206 2.25 -6.89 25.43
CA LEU A 206 2.91 -8.20 25.52
C LEU A 206 4.44 -8.09 25.42
N ILE A 207 4.96 -7.18 24.59
CA ILE A 207 6.41 -6.92 24.51
C ILE A 207 6.90 -6.28 25.82
N ASP A 208 6.16 -5.33 26.38
CA ASP A 208 6.50 -4.67 27.64
C ASP A 208 6.52 -5.63 28.84
N LYS A 209 5.62 -6.62 28.86
CA LYS A 209 5.61 -7.67 29.90
C LYS A 209 6.72 -8.71 29.74
N SER A 210 7.46 -8.72 28.65
CA SER A 210 8.53 -9.68 28.41
C SER A 210 9.67 -9.51 29.42
N LYS A 211 10.30 -10.63 29.82
CA LYS A 211 11.52 -10.59 30.64
C LYS A 211 12.72 -10.00 29.90
N LYS A 212 12.69 -10.00 28.56
CA LYS A 212 13.74 -9.43 27.71
C LYS A 212 13.42 -7.96 27.46
N LYS A 213 14.37 -7.07 27.71
CA LYS A 213 14.23 -5.65 27.35
C LYS A 213 14.31 -5.49 25.83
N LYS A 214 13.45 -4.63 25.29
CA LYS A 214 13.51 -4.16 23.92
C LYS A 214 14.15 -2.78 23.90
N ASP A 215 15.32 -2.67 23.28
CA ASP A 215 16.05 -1.40 23.20
C ASP A 215 15.85 -0.69 21.85
N LYS A 216 15.24 -1.37 20.86
CA LYS A 216 14.99 -0.83 19.51
C LYS A 216 13.51 -0.66 19.26
N THR A 217 13.14 0.43 18.58
CA THR A 217 11.82 0.61 18.00
C THR A 217 11.51 -0.51 17.00
N VAL A 218 10.22 -0.82 16.85
CA VAL A 218 9.71 -1.80 15.89
C VAL A 218 9.02 -1.03 14.76
N ASP A 219 9.39 -1.33 13.53
CA ASP A 219 8.73 -0.76 12.35
C ASP A 219 7.37 -1.42 12.16
N VAL A 220 6.29 -0.64 12.19
CA VAL A 220 4.93 -1.15 12.09
C VAL A 220 4.25 -0.57 10.87
N TYR A 221 3.87 -1.41 9.92
CA TYR A 221 3.18 -1.02 8.70
C TYR A 221 1.71 -1.42 8.78
N VAL A 222 0.79 -0.46 8.83
CA VAL A 222 -0.64 -0.71 9.01
C VAL A 222 -1.40 -0.43 7.73
N ASN A 223 -2.05 -1.45 7.16
CA ASN A 223 -2.99 -1.25 6.06
C ASN A 223 -4.22 -0.48 6.56
N THR A 224 -4.56 0.60 5.86
CA THR A 224 -5.67 1.49 6.16
C THR A 224 -6.63 1.52 4.99
N VAL A 225 -7.86 1.07 5.20
CA VAL A 225 -8.91 1.08 4.18
C VAL A 225 -9.71 2.38 4.29
N ASN A 226 -9.97 2.82 5.52
CA ASN A 226 -10.70 4.04 5.84
C ASN A 226 -9.77 5.07 6.51
N LYS A 227 -9.32 6.06 5.73
CA LYS A 227 -8.45 7.15 6.19
C LYS A 227 -9.07 7.99 7.31
N TYR A 228 -10.40 8.07 7.39
CA TYR A 228 -11.08 8.77 8.48
C TYR A 228 -10.95 8.02 9.82
N ILE A 229 -11.07 6.69 9.82
CA ILE A 229 -10.82 5.88 11.04
C ILE A 229 -9.37 6.06 11.48
N ARG A 230 -8.40 5.99 10.55
CA ARG A 230 -6.99 6.27 10.82
C ARG A 230 -6.81 7.62 11.53
N ASN A 231 -7.42 8.70 11.00
CA ASN A 231 -7.29 10.03 11.59
C ASN A 231 -7.82 10.10 13.04
N ILE A 232 -8.85 9.34 13.38
CA ILE A 232 -9.38 9.26 14.75
C ILE A 232 -8.37 8.58 15.69
N VAL A 233 -7.78 7.46 15.27
CA VAL A 233 -6.98 6.61 16.16
C VAL A 233 -5.50 6.99 16.22
N GLN A 234 -4.97 7.69 15.20
CA GLN A 234 -3.53 7.90 15.05
C GLN A 234 -2.89 8.57 16.27
N HIS A 235 -3.57 9.55 16.89
CA HIS A 235 -3.04 10.25 18.06
C HIS A 235 -2.83 9.32 19.26
N LYS A 236 -3.73 8.33 19.44
CA LYS A 236 -3.60 7.32 20.49
C LYS A 236 -2.54 6.28 20.16
N MET A 237 -2.36 5.97 18.87
CA MET A 237 -1.31 5.07 18.42
C MET A 237 0.09 5.69 18.55
N ASP A 238 0.24 7.00 18.31
CA ASP A 238 1.49 7.76 18.46
C ASP A 238 1.98 7.85 19.93
N GLU A 239 1.12 7.53 20.90
CA GLU A 239 1.49 7.38 22.32
C GLU A 239 2.31 6.11 22.58
N ILE A 240 2.24 5.09 21.71
CA ILE A 240 2.93 3.81 21.86
C ILE A 240 4.38 3.93 21.33
N LYS A 241 5.31 4.32 22.22
CA LYS A 241 6.70 4.67 21.85
C LYS A 241 7.58 3.52 21.36
N ILE A 242 7.18 2.27 21.60
CA ILE A 242 7.91 1.10 21.08
C ILE A 242 7.75 0.93 19.57
N PHE A 243 6.76 1.57 18.95
CA PHE A 243 6.46 1.43 17.53
C PHE A 243 6.76 2.69 16.74
N ASP A 244 7.43 2.55 15.60
CA ASP A 244 7.38 3.52 14.52
C ASP A 244 6.27 3.09 13.54
N ILE A 245 5.10 3.70 13.66
CA ILE A 245 3.90 3.30 12.91
C ILE A 245 3.82 4.09 11.61
N LYS A 246 3.91 3.37 10.48
CA LYS A 246 3.60 3.86 9.15
C LYS A 246 2.29 3.26 8.65
N TYR A 247 1.40 4.11 8.19
CA TYR A 247 0.16 3.68 7.55
C TYR A 247 0.36 3.57 6.05
N PHE A 248 -0.19 2.54 5.44
CA PHE A 248 -0.26 2.40 3.99
C PHE A 248 -1.68 2.06 3.55
N ASN A 249 -1.99 2.36 2.29
CA ASN A 249 -3.19 1.90 1.63
C ASN A 249 -2.75 1.31 0.27
N ILE A 250 -3.33 0.18 -0.10
CA ILE A 250 -2.92 -0.55 -1.31
C ILE A 250 -3.12 0.31 -2.57
N TYR A 251 -4.22 1.06 -2.66
CA TYR A 251 -4.49 1.94 -3.79
C TYR A 251 -3.62 3.20 -3.80
N ASP A 252 -3.19 3.69 -2.63
CA ASP A 252 -2.18 4.75 -2.55
C ASP A 252 -0.83 4.26 -3.07
N LEU A 253 -0.42 3.03 -2.74
CA LEU A 253 0.80 2.40 -3.28
C LEU A 253 0.71 2.18 -4.80
N ILE A 254 -0.44 1.73 -5.29
CA ILE A 254 -0.69 1.57 -6.74
C ILE A 254 -0.55 2.92 -7.45
N SER A 255 -1.14 3.98 -6.89
CA SER A 255 -1.08 5.33 -7.45
C SER A 255 0.35 5.88 -7.39
N TYR A 256 1.08 5.63 -6.30
CA TYR A 256 2.48 5.99 -6.17
C TYR A 256 3.36 5.32 -7.23
N ASN A 257 3.15 4.03 -7.50
CA ASN A 257 3.88 3.29 -8.53
C ASN A 257 3.63 3.84 -9.94
N LEU A 258 2.41 4.32 -10.23
CA LEU A 258 2.10 4.98 -11.50
C LEU A 258 3.01 6.20 -11.75
N ILE A 259 3.18 7.06 -10.75
CA ILE A 259 4.00 8.27 -10.90
C ILE A 259 5.49 7.94 -10.86
N ASN A 260 5.95 7.14 -9.90
CA ASN A 260 7.37 6.99 -9.62
C ASN A 260 8.04 5.84 -10.38
N LEU A 261 7.35 4.71 -10.55
CA LEU A 261 7.91 3.57 -11.27
C LEU A 261 7.60 3.62 -12.77
N LYS A 262 6.40 4.09 -13.14
CA LYS A 262 6.01 4.23 -14.55
C LYS A 262 6.28 5.64 -15.12
N ASN A 263 6.81 6.57 -14.32
CA ASN A 263 7.14 7.94 -14.72
C ASN A 263 5.97 8.68 -15.40
N PHE A 264 4.74 8.42 -14.93
CA PHE A 264 3.55 9.07 -15.47
C PHE A 264 3.47 10.52 -15.02
N LYS A 265 3.24 11.44 -15.97
CA LYS A 265 3.26 12.88 -15.70
C LYS A 265 1.85 13.47 -15.73
N LEU A 266 1.42 13.98 -14.58
CA LEU A 266 0.13 14.66 -14.39
C LEU A 266 0.16 16.17 -14.65
N TYR A 267 1.35 16.76 -14.59
CA TYR A 267 1.54 18.21 -14.55
C TYR A 267 1.88 18.85 -15.90
N GLU A 268 1.98 18.08 -17.00
CA GLU A 268 2.39 18.63 -18.30
C GLU A 268 1.34 19.57 -18.90
N THR A 269 1.47 20.87 -18.63
CA THR A 269 0.66 21.92 -19.26
C THR A 269 1.27 22.37 -20.60
N SER A 270 0.48 23.06 -21.42
CA SER A 270 1.00 23.77 -22.61
C SER A 270 2.01 24.86 -22.22
N GLY A 271 1.88 25.44 -21.03
CA GLY A 271 2.75 26.48 -20.50
C GLY A 271 4.17 26.01 -20.20
N LEU A 272 4.29 24.83 -19.57
CA LEU A 272 5.59 24.20 -19.30
C LEU A 272 6.35 23.81 -20.58
N LYS A 273 5.63 23.61 -21.70
CA LYS A 273 6.24 23.29 -23.00
C LYS A 273 6.82 24.51 -23.72
N LYS A 274 6.49 25.73 -23.27
CA LYS A 274 6.99 26.98 -23.87
C LYS A 274 8.43 27.29 -23.41
N ASP A 275 9.05 28.18 -24.17
CA ASP A 275 10.28 28.87 -23.81
C ASP A 275 9.95 30.11 -22.97
N TRP A 276 10.49 30.19 -21.76
CA TRP A 276 10.17 31.24 -20.79
C TRP A 276 11.05 32.48 -20.94
N SER A 277 12.22 32.34 -21.58
CA SER A 277 13.21 33.43 -21.69
C SER A 277 12.66 34.64 -22.44
N LYS A 278 11.94 34.40 -23.54
CA LYS A 278 11.32 35.48 -24.35
C LYS A 278 10.34 36.34 -23.55
N ILE A 279 9.55 35.70 -22.68
CA ILE A 279 8.50 36.40 -21.92
C ILE A 279 9.12 37.23 -20.80
N LYS A 280 10.21 36.74 -20.19
CA LYS A 280 11.00 37.52 -19.23
C LYS A 280 11.66 38.72 -19.91
N GLU A 281 12.22 38.55 -21.11
CA GLU A 281 12.80 39.66 -21.89
C GLU A 281 11.77 40.75 -22.21
N GLU A 282 10.56 40.37 -22.61
CA GLU A 282 9.47 41.32 -22.92
C GLU A 282 8.98 42.10 -21.69
N ARG A 283 8.95 41.45 -20.51
CA ARG A 283 8.43 42.04 -19.26
C ARG A 283 9.50 42.79 -18.47
N GLY A 284 10.78 42.42 -18.60
CA GLY A 284 11.90 43.00 -17.87
C GLY A 284 11.68 42.99 -16.36
N GLU A 285 11.87 44.14 -15.71
CA GLU A 285 11.70 44.32 -14.26
C GLU A 285 10.26 44.18 -13.77
N ASN A 286 9.26 44.25 -14.68
CA ASN A 286 7.85 44.09 -14.32
C ASN A 286 7.41 42.63 -14.25
N PHE A 287 8.33 41.68 -14.45
CA PHE A 287 8.02 40.25 -14.36
C PHE A 287 7.68 39.88 -12.91
N SER A 288 6.53 39.25 -12.72
CA SER A 288 5.91 39.06 -11.41
C SER A 288 5.49 37.60 -11.16
N LEU A 289 4.99 37.33 -9.94
CA LEU A 289 4.38 36.06 -9.58
C LEU A 289 3.20 35.71 -10.51
N ASP A 290 2.41 36.72 -10.91
CA ASP A 290 1.29 36.53 -11.84
C ASP A 290 1.75 36.09 -13.23
N ASP A 291 2.90 36.59 -13.69
CA ASP A 291 3.46 36.19 -14.97
C ASP A 291 3.89 34.73 -14.95
N PHE A 292 4.51 34.24 -13.87
CA PHE A 292 4.79 32.82 -13.70
C PHE A 292 3.51 31.98 -13.69
N SER A 293 2.51 32.38 -12.91
CA SER A 293 1.23 31.65 -12.81
C SER A 293 0.56 31.52 -14.19
N ASN A 294 0.47 32.61 -14.94
CA ASN A 294 -0.09 32.62 -16.29
C ASN A 294 0.74 31.79 -17.28
N LEU A 295 2.07 31.83 -17.15
CA LEU A 295 2.99 31.14 -18.03
C LEU A 295 2.93 29.62 -17.85
N ILE A 296 2.87 29.14 -16.60
CA ILE A 296 2.76 27.72 -16.27
C ILE A 296 1.36 27.21 -16.62
N GLY A 297 0.32 28.01 -16.34
CA GLY A 297 -1.07 27.58 -16.47
C GLY A 297 -1.45 26.52 -15.45
N THR A 298 -2.57 25.85 -15.69
CA THR A 298 -3.21 25.00 -14.67
C THR A 298 -3.54 23.63 -15.27
N PRO A 299 -3.13 22.52 -14.64
CA PRO A 299 -3.49 21.19 -15.10
C PRO A 299 -5.01 20.98 -15.08
N ASN A 300 -5.51 20.23 -16.06
CA ASN A 300 -6.91 19.86 -16.16
C ASN A 300 -7.02 18.34 -16.34
N ILE A 301 -7.45 17.65 -15.30
CA ILE A 301 -7.42 16.18 -15.21
C ILE A 301 -8.82 15.62 -15.44
N LEU A 302 -8.93 14.60 -16.28
CA LEU A 302 -10.13 13.77 -16.38
C LEU A 302 -9.93 12.51 -15.53
N LEU A 303 -10.76 12.33 -14.50
CA LEU A 303 -10.76 11.14 -13.64
C LEU A 303 -12.04 10.34 -13.85
N ILE A 304 -11.90 9.11 -14.33
CA ILE A 304 -13.01 8.20 -14.63
C ILE A 304 -13.05 7.10 -13.58
N GLY A 305 -14.15 7.04 -12.84
CA GLY A 305 -14.32 6.23 -11.63
C GLY A 305 -13.83 6.96 -10.38
N PHE A 306 -14.64 6.94 -9.31
CA PHE A 306 -14.36 7.60 -8.04
C PHE A 306 -14.66 6.70 -6.83
N LYS A 307 -14.12 5.49 -6.89
CA LYS A 307 -14.09 4.52 -5.77
C LYS A 307 -12.71 4.54 -5.11
N ASP A 308 -12.28 3.46 -4.46
CA ASP A 308 -11.03 3.43 -3.69
C ASP A 308 -9.80 3.85 -4.52
N CYS A 309 -9.59 3.26 -5.71
CA CYS A 309 -8.50 3.66 -6.60
C CYS A 309 -8.65 5.10 -7.11
N GLY A 310 -9.86 5.52 -7.47
CA GLY A 310 -10.14 6.89 -7.93
C GLY A 310 -9.87 7.94 -6.85
N LYS A 311 -10.22 7.66 -5.59
CA LYS A 311 -9.93 8.53 -4.44
C LYS A 311 -8.42 8.63 -4.20
N SER A 312 -7.69 7.51 -4.22
CA SER A 312 -6.21 7.53 -4.10
C SER A 312 -5.54 8.30 -5.23
N LEU A 313 -6.00 8.14 -6.47
CA LEU A 313 -5.49 8.90 -7.62
C LEU A 313 -5.81 10.38 -7.53
N PHE A 314 -6.99 10.74 -7.05
CA PHE A 314 -7.39 12.13 -6.82
C PHE A 314 -6.50 12.81 -5.78
N GLU A 315 -6.28 12.17 -4.64
CA GLU A 315 -5.40 12.68 -3.58
C GLU A 315 -3.96 12.83 -4.07
N LEU A 316 -3.44 11.84 -4.80
CA LEU A 316 -2.13 11.92 -5.42
C LEU A 316 -2.06 13.05 -6.45
N ALA A 317 -3.11 13.19 -7.28
CA ALA A 317 -3.17 14.23 -8.30
C ALA A 317 -3.13 15.63 -7.68
N ILE A 318 -3.83 15.89 -6.57
CA ILE A 318 -3.77 17.19 -5.88
C ILE A 318 -2.33 17.58 -5.55
N ASN A 319 -1.53 16.65 -5.01
CA ASN A 319 -0.14 16.94 -4.70
C ASN A 319 0.71 17.08 -5.99
N GLN A 320 0.58 16.13 -6.93
CA GLN A 320 1.43 16.04 -8.13
C GLN A 320 1.11 17.06 -9.22
N THR A 321 -0.04 17.73 -9.16
CA THR A 321 -0.46 18.76 -10.14
C THR A 321 -0.29 20.17 -9.62
N LEU A 322 0.24 20.33 -8.42
CA LEU A 322 0.46 21.64 -7.80
C LEU A 322 1.68 22.31 -8.41
N VAL A 323 1.49 22.87 -9.61
CA VAL A 323 2.47 23.64 -10.36
C VAL A 323 2.16 25.13 -10.38
N ASN A 324 0.92 25.51 -10.03
CA ASN A 324 0.43 26.88 -10.04
C ASN A 324 0.15 27.38 -8.63
N ALA A 325 0.86 28.44 -8.21
CA ALA A 325 0.71 29.02 -6.87
C ALA A 325 -0.63 29.75 -6.67
N LYS A 326 -1.31 30.20 -7.75
CA LYS A 326 -2.58 30.96 -7.65
C LYS A 326 -3.80 30.15 -7.97
N GLU A 327 -3.74 29.31 -9.00
CA GLU A 327 -4.91 28.56 -9.49
C GLU A 327 -4.91 27.12 -8.99
N ASN A 328 -6.09 26.61 -8.67
CA ASN A 328 -6.28 25.22 -8.25
C ASN A 328 -6.33 24.30 -9.47
N VAL A 329 -5.87 23.07 -9.31
CA VAL A 329 -6.02 22.04 -10.36
C VAL A 329 -7.51 21.86 -10.69
N LYS A 330 -7.80 21.75 -11.99
CA LYS A 330 -9.15 21.42 -12.46
C LYS A 330 -9.25 19.91 -12.58
N ILE A 331 -10.27 19.32 -11.98
CA ILE A 331 -10.50 17.88 -12.04
C ILE A 331 -11.95 17.62 -12.43
N THR A 332 -12.15 17.08 -13.63
CA THR A 332 -13.44 16.55 -14.06
C THR A 332 -13.56 15.09 -13.62
N ILE A 333 -14.55 14.78 -12.80
CA ILE A 333 -14.80 13.42 -12.30
C ILE A 333 -16.05 12.84 -12.96
N VAL A 334 -15.90 11.65 -13.54
CA VAL A 334 -16.98 10.91 -14.20
C VAL A 334 -17.22 9.60 -13.47
N ASP A 335 -18.40 9.41 -12.89
CA ASP A 335 -18.85 8.13 -12.36
C ASP A 335 -20.39 8.09 -12.29
N ARG A 336 -20.94 6.89 -12.15
CA ARG A 336 -22.37 6.69 -11.90
C ARG A 336 -22.68 7.14 -10.47
N LYS A 337 -23.70 7.98 -10.28
CA LYS A 337 -24.13 8.52 -8.97
C LYS A 337 -23.02 9.35 -8.28
N ILE A 338 -22.13 9.95 -9.06
CA ILE A 338 -20.96 10.67 -8.53
C ILE A 338 -21.35 11.80 -7.57
N SER A 339 -22.50 12.45 -7.78
CA SER A 339 -22.97 13.52 -6.91
C SER A 339 -23.09 13.06 -5.45
N ASN A 340 -23.67 11.89 -5.20
CA ASN A 340 -23.80 11.37 -3.82
C ASN A 340 -22.44 10.98 -3.24
N ILE A 341 -21.58 10.32 -4.04
CA ILE A 341 -20.26 9.86 -3.59
C ILE A 341 -19.38 11.04 -3.19
N ILE A 342 -19.44 12.15 -3.95
CA ILE A 342 -18.67 13.36 -3.65
C ILE A 342 -19.20 14.09 -2.43
N GLU A 343 -20.51 14.12 -2.20
CA GLU A 343 -21.07 14.70 -0.97
C GLU A 343 -20.63 13.91 0.28
N GLU A 344 -20.62 12.57 0.21
CA GLU A 344 -20.05 11.74 1.28
C GLU A 344 -18.55 12.00 1.47
N TYR A 345 -17.78 12.16 0.40
CA TYR A 345 -16.35 12.45 0.47
C TYR A 345 -16.07 13.83 1.09
N LYS A 346 -16.84 14.87 0.73
CA LYS A 346 -16.76 16.20 1.34
C LYS A 346 -17.05 16.19 2.84
N ALA A 347 -17.89 15.26 3.32
CA ALA A 347 -18.11 15.11 4.76
C ALA A 347 -16.85 14.64 5.51
N THR A 348 -15.93 13.95 4.81
CA THR A 348 -14.64 13.51 5.36
C THR A 348 -13.50 14.52 5.16
N ILE A 349 -13.62 15.42 4.18
CA ILE A 349 -12.63 16.47 3.85
C ILE A 349 -13.37 17.81 3.69
N ARG A 350 -13.41 18.61 4.76
CA ARG A 350 -14.22 19.84 4.84
C ARG A 350 -13.82 20.90 3.80
N GLU A 351 -12.52 21.06 3.59
CA GLU A 351 -11.95 22.15 2.78
C GLU A 351 -11.62 21.73 1.34
N LEU A 352 -12.34 20.74 0.80
CA LEU A 352 -12.07 20.18 -0.54
C LEU A 352 -12.09 21.24 -1.66
N LYS A 353 -12.89 22.30 -1.52
CA LYS A 353 -12.97 23.39 -2.52
C LYS A 353 -11.71 24.26 -2.55
N LYS A 354 -10.91 24.25 -1.48
CA LYS A 354 -9.65 25.01 -1.41
C LYS A 354 -8.52 24.33 -2.17
N VAL A 355 -8.62 23.03 -2.44
CA VAL A 355 -7.53 22.25 -3.03
C VAL A 355 -7.71 21.97 -4.53
N ALA A 356 -8.95 21.89 -5.01
CA ALA A 356 -9.24 21.55 -6.40
C ALA A 356 -10.57 22.16 -6.88
N ASP A 357 -10.59 22.54 -8.15
CA ASP A 357 -11.80 22.93 -8.87
C ASP A 357 -12.43 21.66 -9.48
N ILE A 358 -13.48 21.15 -8.84
CA ILE A 358 -14.07 19.86 -9.19
C ILE A 358 -15.32 20.06 -10.05
N GLU A 359 -15.31 19.48 -11.24
CA GLU A 359 -16.48 19.35 -12.11
C GLU A 359 -16.97 17.89 -12.11
N LEU A 360 -18.29 17.69 -12.03
CA LEU A 360 -18.89 16.35 -11.93
C LEU A 360 -19.72 16.04 -13.18
N ILE A 361 -19.50 14.86 -13.76
CA ILE A 361 -20.34 14.29 -14.80
C ILE A 361 -20.96 13.00 -14.26
N ASP A 362 -22.22 13.09 -13.81
CA ASP A 362 -22.98 11.90 -13.42
C ASP A 362 -23.46 11.15 -14.66
N GLY A 363 -22.89 9.96 -14.88
CA GLY A 363 -23.23 9.14 -16.03
C GLY A 363 -22.28 7.96 -16.23
N ASP A 364 -22.68 7.10 -17.15
CA ASP A 364 -21.89 5.96 -17.60
C ASP A 364 -21.06 6.36 -18.83
N ILE A 365 -19.77 6.05 -18.85
CA ILE A 365 -18.87 6.33 -19.99
C ILE A 365 -19.30 5.61 -21.27
N ASN A 366 -20.06 4.52 -21.17
CA ASN A 366 -20.61 3.81 -22.31
C ASN A 366 -21.82 4.53 -22.94
N HIS A 367 -22.38 5.55 -22.29
CA HIS A 367 -23.51 6.32 -22.81
C HIS A 367 -23.05 7.52 -23.64
N ILE A 368 -23.67 7.73 -24.80
CA ILE A 368 -23.35 8.84 -25.72
C ILE A 368 -23.53 10.21 -25.07
N SER A 369 -24.50 10.37 -24.17
CA SER A 369 -24.73 11.62 -23.45
C SER A 369 -23.56 11.99 -22.53
N THR A 370 -22.99 11.01 -21.82
CA THR A 370 -21.79 11.19 -21.00
C THR A 370 -20.58 11.51 -21.88
N GLN A 371 -20.40 10.75 -22.97
CA GLN A 371 -19.31 10.97 -23.93
C GLN A 371 -19.34 12.39 -24.50
N ASN A 372 -20.53 12.90 -24.89
CA ASN A 372 -20.68 14.24 -25.43
C ASN A 372 -20.30 15.31 -24.39
N LYS A 373 -20.71 15.17 -23.13
CA LYS A 373 -20.30 16.09 -22.05
C LYS A 373 -18.77 16.11 -21.86
N ILE A 374 -18.13 14.94 -21.87
CA ILE A 374 -16.66 14.85 -21.75
C ILE A 374 -15.98 15.57 -22.94
N ARG A 375 -16.48 15.37 -24.17
CA ARG A 375 -15.95 16.07 -25.37
C ARG A 375 -16.16 17.58 -25.28
N GLU A 376 -17.33 18.03 -24.83
CA GLU A 376 -17.62 19.46 -24.63
C GLU A 376 -16.67 20.09 -23.62
N ASN A 377 -16.38 19.41 -22.50
CA ASN A 377 -15.43 19.87 -21.51
C ASN A 377 -14.01 19.94 -22.07
N HIS A 378 -13.57 18.90 -22.79
CA HIS A 378 -12.27 18.90 -23.46
C HIS A 378 -12.12 20.04 -24.47
N LYS A 379 -13.18 20.36 -25.22
CA LYS A 379 -13.18 21.49 -26.18
C LYS A 379 -13.10 22.86 -25.49
N LYS A 380 -13.71 23.02 -24.31
CA LYS A 380 -13.63 24.27 -23.53
C LYS A 380 -12.26 24.45 -22.91
N VAL A 381 -11.75 23.43 -22.24
CA VAL A 381 -10.43 23.40 -21.61
C VAL A 381 -9.85 22.00 -21.86
N PRO A 382 -8.83 21.86 -22.71
CA PRO A 382 -8.23 20.55 -22.99
C PRO A 382 -7.72 19.88 -21.72
N PHE A 383 -7.88 18.56 -21.65
CA PHE A 383 -7.33 17.76 -20.56
C PHE A 383 -5.82 17.62 -20.74
N THR A 384 -5.07 17.76 -19.64
CA THR A 384 -3.62 17.56 -19.60
C THR A 384 -3.24 16.12 -19.27
N ALA A 385 -4.10 15.40 -18.55
CA ALA A 385 -3.99 13.96 -18.33
C ALA A 385 -5.36 13.30 -18.11
N VAL A 386 -5.43 12.00 -18.36
CA VAL A 386 -6.62 11.17 -18.12
C VAL A 386 -6.27 9.99 -17.22
N LEU A 387 -7.12 9.72 -16.23
CA LEU A 387 -6.96 8.65 -15.26
C LEU A 387 -8.21 7.77 -15.26
N PHE A 388 -8.08 6.52 -15.71
CA PHE A 388 -9.10 5.50 -15.54
C PHE A 388 -8.82 4.69 -14.27
N SER A 389 -9.75 4.73 -13.32
CA SER A 389 -9.66 4.03 -12.04
C SER A 389 -10.70 2.92 -11.88
N THR A 390 -11.53 2.70 -12.88
CA THR A 390 -12.58 1.68 -12.85
C THR A 390 -11.97 0.28 -12.88
N LYS A 391 -12.51 -0.65 -12.10
CA LYS A 391 -12.04 -2.05 -12.11
C LYS A 391 -12.23 -2.77 -13.45
N ASN A 392 -13.18 -2.30 -14.28
CA ASN A 392 -13.40 -2.86 -15.62
C ASN A 392 -12.46 -2.22 -16.63
N CYS A 393 -11.27 -2.82 -16.79
CA CYS A 393 -10.27 -2.38 -17.76
C CYS A 393 -10.80 -2.43 -19.20
N THR A 394 -11.59 -3.45 -19.56
CA THR A 394 -12.18 -3.59 -20.90
C THR A 394 -13.09 -2.42 -21.26
N GLU A 395 -13.98 -2.00 -20.36
CA GLU A 395 -14.84 -0.82 -20.59
C GLU A 395 -13.99 0.45 -20.79
N SER A 396 -12.93 0.63 -20.00
CA SER A 396 -12.01 1.76 -20.15
C SER A 396 -11.35 1.76 -21.53
N LEU A 397 -10.81 0.62 -21.96
CA LEU A 397 -10.12 0.47 -23.24
C LEU A 397 -11.07 0.66 -24.45
N ILE A 398 -12.31 0.19 -24.36
CA ILE A 398 -13.33 0.41 -25.41
C ILE A 398 -13.66 1.89 -25.52
N PHE A 399 -13.94 2.56 -24.40
CA PHE A 399 -14.20 3.99 -24.38
C PHE A 399 -13.03 4.81 -24.95
N MET A 400 -11.81 4.35 -24.69
CA MET A 400 -10.61 4.95 -25.26
C MET A 400 -10.54 4.82 -26.78
N ASP A 401 -10.87 3.66 -27.34
CA ASP A 401 -10.93 3.50 -28.80
C ASP A 401 -11.98 4.42 -29.43
N LEU A 402 -13.14 4.58 -28.78
CA LEU A 402 -14.24 5.39 -29.27
C LEU A 402 -13.94 6.90 -29.31
N LEU A 403 -13.19 7.43 -28.35
CA LEU A 403 -12.87 8.87 -28.25
C LEU A 403 -11.38 9.18 -28.50
N GLY A 404 -10.62 8.20 -28.98
CA GLY A 404 -9.17 8.24 -29.10
C GLY A 404 -8.61 9.42 -29.88
N GLU A 405 -9.16 9.68 -31.07
CA GLU A 405 -8.71 10.80 -31.91
C GLU A 405 -9.11 12.17 -31.36
N GLU A 406 -10.24 12.27 -30.66
CA GLU A 406 -10.76 13.54 -30.15
C GLU A 406 -10.11 13.96 -28.83
N ILE A 407 -9.72 13.00 -27.98
CA ILE A 407 -9.26 13.27 -26.62
C ILE A 407 -7.88 12.66 -26.34
N PHE A 408 -7.70 11.36 -26.58
CA PHE A 408 -6.56 10.63 -26.00
C PHE A 408 -5.26 10.74 -26.79
N LYS A 409 -5.30 11.06 -28.10
CA LYS A 409 -4.14 11.05 -28.99
C LYS A 409 -2.90 11.81 -28.48
N ASN A 410 -3.10 12.93 -27.78
CA ASN A 410 -2.02 13.80 -27.30
C ASN A 410 -2.03 14.01 -25.78
N VAL A 411 -2.77 13.18 -25.04
CA VAL A 411 -2.99 13.36 -23.60
C VAL A 411 -2.50 12.14 -22.84
N ASN A 412 -1.57 12.32 -21.91
CA ASN A 412 -1.06 11.23 -21.08
C ASN A 412 -2.22 10.53 -20.39
N THR A 413 -2.37 9.22 -20.63
CA THR A 413 -3.54 8.46 -20.15
C THR A 413 -3.09 7.26 -19.32
N ALA A 414 -3.59 7.13 -18.10
CA ALA A 414 -3.33 5.97 -17.25
C ALA A 414 -4.57 5.08 -17.15
N VAL A 415 -4.39 3.77 -17.27
CA VAL A 415 -5.47 2.79 -17.21
C VAL A 415 -5.24 1.78 -16.10
N PHE A 416 -6.15 1.76 -15.12
CA PHE A 416 -6.13 0.80 -14.03
C PHE A 416 -6.57 -0.60 -14.50
N CYS A 417 -5.75 -1.60 -14.20
CA CYS A 417 -5.99 -3.00 -14.56
C CYS A 417 -5.36 -3.93 -13.52
N GLU A 418 -6.18 -4.54 -12.65
CA GLU A 418 -5.71 -5.50 -11.63
C GLU A 418 -5.12 -6.78 -12.26
N ASN A 419 -5.64 -7.20 -13.43
CA ASN A 419 -5.21 -8.40 -14.14
C ASN A 419 -4.87 -8.09 -15.61
N ILE A 420 -3.61 -7.72 -15.84
CA ILE A 420 -3.10 -7.39 -17.17
C ILE A 420 -3.18 -8.59 -18.11
N TRP A 421 -2.94 -9.81 -17.61
CA TRP A 421 -2.90 -11.02 -18.45
C TRP A 421 -4.22 -11.33 -19.15
N GLU A 422 -5.35 -11.14 -18.47
CA GLU A 422 -6.68 -11.35 -19.07
C GLU A 422 -7.01 -10.33 -20.17
N ASN A 423 -6.48 -9.11 -20.05
CA ASN A 423 -6.76 -8.01 -20.97
C ASN A 423 -5.64 -7.76 -21.99
N LYS A 424 -4.57 -8.58 -21.95
CA LYS A 424 -3.33 -8.34 -22.68
C LYS A 424 -3.51 -8.08 -24.19
N PRO A 425 -4.29 -8.89 -24.95
CA PRO A 425 -4.46 -8.65 -26.39
C PRO A 425 -5.14 -7.30 -26.69
N LEU A 426 -6.08 -6.88 -25.85
CA LEU A 426 -6.78 -5.60 -26.02
C LEU A 426 -5.86 -4.44 -25.66
N ILE A 427 -5.12 -4.55 -24.57
CA ILE A 427 -4.11 -3.57 -24.16
C ILE A 427 -3.08 -3.37 -25.27
N GLU A 428 -2.50 -4.45 -25.80
CA GLU A 428 -1.50 -4.39 -26.87
C GLU A 428 -2.07 -3.71 -28.14
N SER A 429 -3.33 -4.00 -28.49
CA SER A 429 -4.01 -3.39 -29.64
C SER A 429 -4.21 -1.88 -29.46
N ILE A 430 -4.57 -1.44 -28.27
CA ILE A 430 -4.78 -0.03 -27.94
C ILE A 430 -3.45 0.73 -27.89
N LEU A 431 -2.41 0.13 -27.31
CA LEU A 431 -1.06 0.73 -27.25
C LEU A 431 -0.45 0.97 -28.63
N LEU A 432 -0.78 0.12 -29.62
CA LEU A 432 -0.36 0.33 -31.01
C LEU A 432 -0.98 1.58 -31.64
N LYS A 433 -2.21 1.95 -31.23
CA LYS A 433 -2.89 3.15 -31.71
C LYS A 433 -2.49 4.41 -30.94
N TYR A 434 -2.29 4.27 -29.63
CA TYR A 434 -2.11 5.37 -28.69
C TYR A 434 -0.91 5.07 -27.75
N PRO A 435 0.32 5.47 -28.14
CA PRO A 435 1.54 5.09 -27.42
C PRO A 435 1.74 5.82 -26.09
N ASN A 436 0.94 6.84 -25.81
CA ASN A 436 0.95 7.68 -24.60
C ASN A 436 0.10 7.12 -23.45
N ILE A 437 -0.25 5.83 -23.53
CA ILE A 437 -1.04 5.13 -22.51
C ILE A 437 -0.12 4.32 -21.60
N THR A 438 -0.38 4.43 -20.30
CA THR A 438 0.30 3.67 -19.25
C THR A 438 -0.70 2.80 -18.51
N VAL A 439 -0.52 1.47 -18.56
CA VAL A 439 -1.33 0.53 -17.75
C VAL A 439 -0.67 0.31 -16.39
N PHE A 440 -1.47 0.28 -15.33
CA PHE A 440 -1.01 0.11 -13.95
C PHE A 440 -2.05 -0.66 -13.10
N GLY A 441 -1.65 -1.15 -11.92
CA GLY A 441 -2.59 -1.78 -10.96
C GLY A 441 -2.30 -3.22 -10.56
N GLU A 442 -1.20 -3.83 -11.04
CA GLU A 442 -0.86 -5.20 -10.65
C GLU A 442 -0.50 -5.28 -9.17
N LEU A 443 -1.20 -6.13 -8.42
CA LEU A 443 -0.98 -6.28 -6.97
C LEU A 443 0.42 -6.78 -6.62
N ILE A 444 1.08 -7.52 -7.51
CA ILE A 444 2.45 -8.01 -7.27
C ILE A 444 3.47 -6.87 -7.15
N ASP A 445 3.20 -5.74 -7.80
CA ASP A 445 4.08 -4.56 -7.77
C ASP A 445 3.99 -3.79 -6.44
N VAL A 446 2.92 -4.01 -5.65
CA VAL A 446 2.65 -3.26 -4.41
C VAL A 446 2.58 -4.12 -3.15
N LEU A 447 2.21 -5.39 -3.25
CA LEU A 447 2.15 -6.33 -2.12
C LEU A 447 3.48 -7.04 -1.94
N ASN A 448 4.55 -6.29 -1.75
CA ASN A 448 5.87 -6.79 -1.44
C ASN A 448 6.52 -5.90 -0.37
N PHE A 449 7.60 -6.38 0.24
CA PHE A 449 8.24 -5.68 1.36
C PHE A 449 8.73 -4.29 0.96
N GLU A 450 9.45 -4.20 -0.15
CA GLU A 450 10.05 -2.96 -0.64
C GLU A 450 8.99 -1.88 -0.95
N ALA A 451 7.87 -2.25 -1.56
CA ALA A 451 6.79 -1.32 -1.86
C ALA A 451 6.05 -0.83 -0.61
N ILE A 452 5.80 -1.72 0.37
CA ILE A 452 5.13 -1.35 1.62
C ILE A 452 6.04 -0.48 2.50
N THR A 453 7.32 -0.83 2.62
CA THR A 453 8.27 -0.03 3.41
C THR A 453 8.59 1.28 2.71
N ASN A 454 8.71 1.27 1.38
CA ASN A 454 9.12 2.39 0.54
C ASN A 454 10.34 3.11 1.12
N GLU A 455 11.38 2.32 1.42
CA GLU A 455 12.61 2.76 2.08
C GLU A 455 13.29 3.96 1.38
N PRO A 456 13.37 4.04 0.03
CA PRO A 456 13.97 5.20 -0.63
C PRO A 456 13.24 6.52 -0.34
N LEU A 457 11.91 6.51 -0.31
CA LEU A 457 11.14 7.71 0.05
C LEU A 457 11.29 8.03 1.55
N GLU A 458 11.33 7.01 2.40
CA GLU A 458 11.47 7.17 3.83
C GLU A 458 12.80 7.84 4.20
N ILE A 459 13.90 7.40 3.58
CA ILE A 459 15.23 8.00 3.75
C ILE A 459 15.21 9.47 3.32
N LYS A 460 14.69 9.76 2.12
CA LYS A 460 14.58 11.15 1.64
C LYS A 460 13.75 12.04 2.57
N ALA A 461 12.66 11.52 3.12
CA ALA A 461 11.80 12.28 4.03
C ALA A 461 12.49 12.55 5.38
N LYS A 462 13.25 11.58 5.91
CA LYS A 462 14.08 11.72 7.11
C LYS A 462 15.17 12.77 6.91
N GLU A 463 15.92 12.67 5.82
CA GLU A 463 16.99 13.61 5.45
C GLU A 463 16.45 15.03 5.25
N PHE A 464 15.34 15.16 4.52
CA PHE A 464 14.65 16.44 4.33
C PHE A 464 14.26 17.08 5.66
N ASN A 465 13.63 16.31 6.57
CA ASN A 465 13.22 16.85 7.86
C ASN A 465 14.41 17.27 8.73
N ALA A 466 15.47 16.47 8.77
CA ALA A 466 16.68 16.81 9.50
C ALA A 466 17.31 18.11 8.98
N TYR A 467 17.44 18.25 7.66
CA TYR A 467 17.91 19.49 7.03
C TYR A 467 17.01 20.68 7.38
N TYR A 468 15.69 20.51 7.25
CA TYR A 468 14.73 21.57 7.58
C TYR A 468 14.84 22.02 9.04
N ASN A 469 14.97 21.08 9.99
CA ASN A 469 15.12 21.39 11.41
C ASN A 469 16.44 22.11 11.69
N GLU A 470 17.55 21.68 11.08
CA GLU A 470 18.86 22.31 11.24
C GLU A 470 18.82 23.79 10.82
N ILE A 471 18.30 24.06 9.62
CA ILE A 471 18.23 25.44 9.10
C ILE A 471 17.23 26.28 9.91
N SER A 472 16.09 25.70 10.29
CA SER A 472 15.10 26.39 11.12
C SER A 472 15.66 26.74 12.50
N GLY A 473 16.41 25.83 13.13
CA GLY A 473 17.07 26.05 14.42
C GLY A 473 18.08 27.19 14.37
N LYS A 474 18.88 27.27 13.29
CA LYS A 474 19.82 28.39 13.04
C LYS A 474 19.09 29.72 12.91
N ILE A 475 17.96 29.75 12.19
CA ILE A 475 17.13 30.95 12.05
C ILE A 475 16.55 31.40 13.39
N MET A 476 16.10 30.45 14.22
CA MET A 476 15.52 30.72 15.53
C MET A 476 16.55 30.95 16.64
N ASN A 477 17.86 30.94 16.35
CA ASN A 477 18.94 30.95 17.34
C ASN A 477 18.75 29.90 18.45
N SER A 478 18.19 28.74 18.10
CA SER A 478 18.03 27.64 19.04
C SER A 478 19.37 26.92 19.25
N PRO A 479 19.64 26.39 20.46
CA PRO A 479 20.86 25.65 20.71
C PRO A 479 20.96 24.45 19.75
N GLU A 480 22.15 24.20 19.21
CA GLU A 480 22.40 23.01 18.40
C GLU A 480 22.25 21.75 19.27
N GLU A 481 21.22 20.97 19.01
CA GLU A 481 21.02 19.67 19.65
C GLU A 481 21.65 18.58 18.76
N ASN A 482 22.61 17.83 19.30
CA ASN A 482 23.26 16.74 18.59
C ASN A 482 22.42 15.45 18.71
N ILE A 483 21.25 15.47 18.07
CA ILE A 483 20.28 14.37 18.03
C ILE A 483 20.37 13.71 16.66
N SER A 484 20.39 12.37 16.62
CA SER A 484 20.45 11.63 15.35
C SER A 484 19.22 11.87 14.47
N ILE A 485 19.35 11.73 13.14
CA ILE A 485 18.22 11.83 12.20
C ILE A 485 17.07 10.90 12.61
N GLU A 486 17.42 9.70 13.10
CA GLU A 486 16.45 8.69 13.51
C GLU A 486 15.67 9.10 14.77
N GLU A 487 16.36 9.64 15.77
CA GLU A 487 15.72 10.15 16.99
C GLU A 487 14.85 11.37 16.69
N GLN A 488 15.30 12.29 15.83
CA GLN A 488 14.50 13.41 15.35
C GLN A 488 13.22 12.91 14.67
N TRP A 489 13.36 11.96 13.73
CA TRP A 489 12.23 11.37 13.01
C TRP A 489 11.23 10.70 13.96
N ASN A 490 11.72 9.89 14.91
CA ASN A 490 10.89 9.15 15.85
C ASN A 490 10.15 10.06 16.85
N SER A 491 10.62 11.29 17.05
CA SER A 491 9.92 12.29 17.87
C SER A 491 8.71 12.93 17.16
N LEU A 492 8.62 12.82 15.83
CA LEU A 492 7.57 13.46 15.04
C LEU A 492 6.22 12.75 15.17
N SER A 493 5.14 13.53 15.12
CA SER A 493 3.80 13.01 14.90
C SER A 493 3.67 12.43 13.49
N ASN A 494 2.74 11.48 13.33
CA ASN A 494 2.50 10.87 12.03
C ASN A 494 2.07 11.87 10.94
N ILE A 495 1.41 12.96 11.32
CA ILE A 495 1.02 14.05 10.41
C ILE A 495 2.26 14.75 9.84
N LYS A 496 3.26 15.04 10.68
CA LYS A 496 4.50 15.70 10.23
C LYS A 496 5.32 14.77 9.33
N LYS A 497 5.42 13.49 9.68
CA LYS A 497 6.06 12.47 8.83
C LYS A 497 5.41 12.40 7.46
N ASP A 498 4.07 12.39 7.41
CA ASP A 498 3.31 12.41 6.16
C ASP A 498 3.53 13.71 5.37
N SER A 499 3.65 14.87 6.03
CA SER A 499 3.95 16.15 5.38
C SER A 499 5.32 16.11 4.71
N SER A 500 6.35 15.60 5.39
CA SER A 500 7.69 15.42 4.82
C SER A 500 7.68 14.47 3.63
N ARG A 501 6.96 13.33 3.71
CA ARG A 501 6.79 12.41 2.57
C ARG A 501 6.09 13.09 1.40
N SER A 502 5.02 13.85 1.65
CA SER A 502 4.28 14.59 0.62
C SER A 502 5.15 15.61 -0.10
N GLN A 503 6.00 16.30 0.65
CA GLN A 503 6.99 17.26 0.14
C GLN A 503 8.06 16.57 -0.72
N CYS A 504 8.64 15.45 -0.26
CA CYS A 504 9.57 14.66 -1.06
C CYS A 504 8.93 14.11 -2.35
N MET A 505 7.68 13.66 -2.30
CA MET A 505 6.94 13.22 -3.49
C MET A 505 6.75 14.36 -4.51
N HIS A 506 6.68 15.62 -4.07
CA HIS A 506 6.48 16.79 -4.93
C HIS A 506 7.80 17.32 -5.52
N GLN A 507 8.96 16.86 -5.05
CA GLN A 507 10.27 17.32 -5.53
C GLN A 507 10.42 17.19 -7.05
N ASN A 508 9.94 16.09 -7.66
CA ASN A 508 9.99 15.90 -9.11
C ASN A 508 9.29 17.05 -9.88
N VAL A 509 8.20 17.58 -9.33
CA VAL A 509 7.45 18.70 -9.92
C VAL A 509 8.24 20.00 -9.76
N LYS A 510 8.82 20.23 -8.58
CA LYS A 510 9.69 21.38 -8.32
C LYS A 510 10.94 21.39 -9.18
N GLU A 511 11.57 20.23 -9.39
CA GLU A 511 12.72 20.10 -10.29
C GLU A 511 12.40 20.57 -11.70
N VAL A 512 11.22 20.24 -12.24
CA VAL A 512 10.78 20.69 -13.56
C VAL A 512 10.64 22.21 -13.62
N LEU A 513 10.04 22.81 -12.58
CA LEU A 513 9.87 24.26 -12.50
C LEU A 513 11.22 24.98 -12.32
N LEU A 514 12.08 24.47 -11.44
CA LEU A 514 13.42 25.01 -11.20
C LEU A 514 14.30 24.88 -12.44
N ALA A 515 14.21 23.80 -13.21
CA ALA A 515 14.91 23.67 -14.49
C ALA A 515 14.50 24.78 -15.47
N LYS A 516 13.21 25.09 -15.54
CA LYS A 516 12.68 26.17 -16.38
C LYS A 516 13.12 27.55 -15.90
N ILE A 517 13.11 27.77 -14.58
CA ILE A 517 13.62 29.00 -13.97
C ILE A 517 15.12 29.14 -14.26
N ALA A 518 15.93 28.10 -14.03
CA ALA A 518 17.37 28.11 -14.29
C ALA A 518 17.67 28.50 -15.74
N GLN A 519 16.99 27.86 -16.71
CA GLN A 519 17.11 28.20 -18.12
C GLN A 519 16.74 29.67 -18.40
N MET A 520 15.64 30.14 -17.83
CA MET A 520 15.16 31.51 -17.99
C MET A 520 16.10 32.56 -17.34
N GLU A 521 16.80 32.19 -16.28
CA GLU A 521 17.77 33.04 -15.60
C GLU A 521 19.20 32.90 -16.13
N GLY A 522 19.44 32.00 -17.09
CA GLY A 522 20.74 31.81 -17.74
C GLY A 522 21.72 30.93 -16.96
N PHE A 523 21.24 30.14 -16.00
CA PHE A 523 22.05 29.16 -15.28
C PHE A 523 22.17 27.84 -16.06
N SER A 524 23.30 27.16 -15.87
CA SER A 524 23.60 25.90 -16.54
C SER A 524 22.92 24.68 -15.90
N SER A 525 22.58 24.77 -14.61
CA SER A 525 21.91 23.70 -13.87
C SER A 525 21.03 24.22 -12.73
N ILE A 526 20.21 23.33 -12.16
CA ILE A 526 19.37 23.63 -10.98
C ILE A 526 20.26 23.89 -9.76
N GLU A 527 21.32 23.12 -9.60
CA GLU A 527 22.27 23.23 -8.49
C GLU A 527 22.94 24.60 -8.48
N GLU A 528 23.36 25.11 -9.64
CA GLU A 528 23.93 26.46 -9.77
C GLU A 528 22.95 27.56 -9.33
N LEU A 529 21.68 27.45 -9.75
CA LEU A 529 20.61 28.36 -9.34
C LEU A 529 20.40 28.32 -7.81
N LEU A 530 20.26 27.12 -7.24
CA LEU A 530 20.00 26.93 -5.81
C LEU A 530 21.18 27.38 -4.94
N ASP A 531 22.42 27.11 -5.35
CA ASP A 531 23.63 27.57 -4.66
C ASP A 531 23.74 29.10 -4.70
N ARG A 532 23.38 29.72 -5.83
CA ARG A 532 23.31 31.18 -5.94
C ARG A 532 22.27 31.76 -4.99
N TRP A 533 21.08 31.17 -4.94
CA TRP A 533 20.02 31.58 -4.01
C TRP A 533 20.45 31.43 -2.54
N LYS A 534 21.04 30.28 -2.18
CA LYS A 534 21.60 30.02 -0.83
C LYS A 534 22.64 31.07 -0.45
N ALA A 535 23.57 31.39 -1.34
CA ALA A 535 24.63 32.36 -1.08
C ALA A 535 24.09 33.77 -0.82
N ILE A 536 23.06 34.19 -1.57
CA ILE A 536 22.41 35.50 -1.38
C ILE A 536 21.77 35.57 0.01
N ILE A 537 20.96 34.58 0.36
CA ILE A 537 20.18 34.58 1.61
C ILE A 537 21.07 34.43 2.85
N ASN A 538 22.05 33.52 2.83
CA ASN A 538 22.94 33.28 3.97
C ASN A 538 23.84 34.48 4.31
N SER A 539 23.99 35.44 3.40
CA SER A 539 24.83 36.63 3.59
C SER A 539 24.15 37.79 4.31
N VAL A 540 22.84 37.68 4.60
CA VAL A 540 22.03 38.80 5.13
C VAL A 540 21.21 38.38 6.35
N SER A 541 20.69 39.37 7.08
CA SER A 541 19.84 39.15 8.26
C SER A 541 18.49 38.54 7.88
N LEU A 542 17.82 37.83 8.80
CA LEU A 542 16.53 37.18 8.56
C LEU A 542 15.47 38.10 7.93
N LYS A 543 15.36 39.34 8.43
CA LYS A 543 14.41 40.32 7.86
C LYS A 543 14.73 40.64 6.40
N GLU A 544 16.02 40.74 6.08
CA GLU A 544 16.46 40.99 4.71
C GLU A 544 16.34 39.75 3.81
N GLN A 545 16.54 38.54 4.36
CA GLN A 545 16.27 37.29 3.65
C GLN A 545 14.82 37.26 3.14
N ILE A 546 13.86 37.55 4.02
CA ILE A 546 12.44 37.59 3.68
C ILE A 546 12.16 38.64 2.59
N ASN A 547 12.73 39.84 2.74
CA ASN A 547 12.57 40.91 1.74
C ASN A 547 13.11 40.52 0.36
N ILE A 548 14.25 39.81 0.31
CA ILE A 548 14.84 39.33 -0.94
C ILE A 548 13.95 38.27 -1.58
N ILE A 549 13.46 37.29 -0.80
CA ILE A 549 12.57 36.24 -1.29
C ILE A 549 11.32 36.85 -1.91
N GLU A 550 10.68 37.82 -1.24
CA GLU A 550 9.46 38.47 -1.71
C GLU A 550 9.68 39.30 -2.98
N LYS A 551 10.80 40.02 -3.08
CA LYS A 551 11.11 40.89 -4.21
C LYS A 551 11.60 40.13 -5.44
N ASN A 552 12.23 38.97 -5.26
CA ASN A 552 12.68 38.15 -6.37
C ASN A 552 11.48 37.34 -6.91
N PRO A 553 11.04 37.53 -8.17
CA PRO A 553 9.84 36.86 -8.68
C PRO A 553 9.91 35.34 -8.62
N ALA A 554 11.09 34.75 -8.88
CA ALA A 554 11.27 33.30 -8.92
C ALA A 554 11.28 32.70 -7.52
N MET A 555 11.99 33.33 -6.59
CA MET A 555 11.98 32.90 -5.18
C MET A 555 10.58 33.04 -4.58
N ASN A 556 9.93 34.19 -4.79
CA ASN A 556 8.57 34.44 -4.31
C ASN A 556 7.58 33.42 -4.86
N TYR A 557 7.64 33.14 -6.17
CA TYR A 557 6.78 32.13 -6.80
C TYR A 557 6.97 30.74 -6.19
N MET A 558 8.23 30.30 -6.01
CA MET A 558 8.51 28.98 -5.45
C MET A 558 8.11 28.86 -3.98
N SER A 559 8.25 29.92 -3.19
CA SER A 559 7.73 29.98 -1.81
C SER A 559 6.21 29.91 -1.78
N ALA A 560 5.53 30.72 -2.60
CA ALA A 560 4.07 30.71 -2.68
C ALA A 560 3.52 29.33 -3.10
N LEU A 561 4.22 28.67 -4.04
CA LEU A 561 3.89 27.32 -4.47
C LEU A 561 4.01 26.30 -3.33
N GLU A 562 5.10 26.37 -2.56
CA GLU A 562 5.28 25.48 -1.41
C GLU A 562 4.25 25.72 -0.32
N HIS A 563 3.97 26.98 0.00
CA HIS A 563 2.93 27.33 0.98
C HIS A 563 1.57 26.78 0.56
N LYS A 564 1.22 26.91 -0.72
CA LYS A 564 -0.02 26.32 -1.26
C LYS A 564 -0.02 24.79 -1.20
N ARG A 565 1.12 24.13 -1.48
CA ARG A 565 1.25 22.66 -1.36
C ARG A 565 1.11 22.20 0.07
N TRP A 566 1.73 22.91 0.99
CA TRP A 566 1.62 22.67 2.42
C TRP A 566 0.17 22.85 2.90
N ASN A 567 -0.49 23.96 2.55
CA ASN A 567 -1.90 24.20 2.85
C ASN A 567 -2.79 23.07 2.29
N SER A 568 -2.57 22.68 1.03
CA SER A 568 -3.34 21.61 0.37
C SER A 568 -3.19 20.27 1.08
N PHE A 569 -1.97 19.92 1.53
CA PHE A 569 -1.74 18.73 2.34
C PHE A 569 -2.58 18.75 3.63
N TYR A 570 -2.55 19.86 4.38
CA TYR A 570 -3.29 19.98 5.63
C TYR A 570 -4.81 19.98 5.42
N TYR A 571 -5.33 20.63 4.38
CA TYR A 571 -6.75 20.56 4.02
C TYR A 571 -7.21 19.16 3.70
N MET A 572 -6.39 18.38 2.98
CA MET A 572 -6.66 16.97 2.70
C MET A 572 -6.59 16.08 3.95
N LYS A 573 -5.95 16.56 5.03
CA LYS A 573 -5.99 15.96 6.37
C LYS A 573 -7.07 16.57 7.27
N ASN A 574 -8.02 17.32 6.68
CA ASN A 574 -9.16 17.94 7.35
C ASN A 574 -8.80 19.04 8.35
N PHE A 575 -7.62 19.66 8.20
CA PHE A 575 -7.26 20.82 9.00
C PHE A 575 -8.00 22.07 8.53
N VAL A 576 -8.26 22.97 9.48
CA VAL A 576 -8.85 24.29 9.21
C VAL A 576 -8.04 25.39 9.88
N TYR A 577 -8.18 26.61 9.36
CA TYR A 577 -7.58 27.78 10.00
C TYR A 577 -8.15 28.00 11.41
N SER A 578 -7.26 28.32 12.35
CA SER A 578 -7.59 28.83 13.70
C SER A 578 -6.41 29.61 14.23
N GLU A 579 -6.63 30.62 15.08
CA GLU A 579 -5.57 31.41 15.71
C GLU A 579 -4.57 30.56 16.50
N LYS A 580 -5.04 29.42 17.03
CA LYS A 580 -4.22 28.45 17.76
C LYS A 580 -4.03 27.16 16.97
N LYS A 581 -2.77 26.72 16.89
CA LYS A 581 -2.41 25.39 16.39
C LYS A 581 -2.84 24.30 17.37
N ASP A 582 -3.54 23.30 16.86
CA ASP A 582 -3.95 22.10 17.59
C ASP A 582 -4.04 20.92 16.61
N GLU A 583 -3.07 20.01 16.65
CA GLU A 583 -3.04 18.86 15.74
C GLU A 583 -4.19 17.87 16.01
N VAL A 584 -4.67 17.76 17.25
CA VAL A 584 -5.76 16.83 17.62
C VAL A 584 -7.10 17.33 17.09
N ASN A 585 -7.34 18.63 17.22
CA ASN A 585 -8.54 19.27 16.69
C ASN A 585 -8.43 19.67 15.21
N CYS A 586 -7.32 19.30 14.56
CA CYS A 586 -7.03 19.61 13.17
C CYS A 586 -7.12 21.12 12.88
N THR A 587 -6.42 21.96 13.64
CA THR A 587 -6.35 23.40 13.41
C THR A 587 -4.91 23.91 13.29
N HIS A 588 -4.69 24.91 12.43
CA HIS A 588 -3.37 25.53 12.26
C HIS A 588 -3.50 27.02 11.91
N ASN A 589 -2.65 27.86 12.49
CA ASN A 589 -2.69 29.33 12.35
C ASN A 589 -2.00 29.87 11.08
N SER A 590 -1.27 29.02 10.38
CA SER A 590 -0.63 29.34 9.10
C SER A 590 -1.47 28.97 7.86
N LEU A 591 -2.68 28.41 8.03
CA LEU A 591 -3.57 28.05 6.92
C LEU A 591 -4.25 29.28 6.31
N ILE A 592 -3.44 30.13 5.67
CA ILE A 592 -3.87 31.34 4.97
C ILE A 592 -3.61 31.12 3.48
N ASP A 593 -4.70 30.93 2.71
CA ASP A 593 -4.63 30.47 1.31
C ASP A 593 -4.16 31.54 0.34
N ASP A 594 -4.55 32.77 0.62
CA ASP A 594 -4.24 33.92 -0.19
C ASP A 594 -2.83 34.40 0.16
N TRP A 595 -1.92 34.28 -0.81
CA TRP A 595 -0.51 34.58 -0.61
C TRP A 595 -0.28 36.03 -0.18
N ASP A 596 -1.01 36.98 -0.77
CA ASP A 596 -0.88 38.39 -0.41
C ASP A 596 -1.37 38.65 1.02
N LYS A 597 -2.46 38.02 1.45
CA LYS A 597 -2.91 38.08 2.85
C LYS A 597 -1.92 37.43 3.79
N PHE A 598 -1.29 36.32 3.40
CA PHE A 598 -0.27 35.65 4.20
C PHE A 598 0.95 36.57 4.41
N LEU A 599 1.46 37.19 3.34
CA LEU A 599 2.55 38.16 3.41
C LEU A 599 2.22 39.41 4.24
N ASN A 600 0.95 39.81 4.30
CA ASN A 600 0.49 40.95 5.11
C ASN A 600 0.06 40.57 6.53
N SER A 601 0.21 39.30 6.93
CA SER A 601 -0.17 38.81 8.25
C SER A 601 1.02 38.73 9.22
N GLU A 602 0.74 38.43 10.48
CA GLU A 602 1.77 38.11 11.49
C GLU A 602 2.58 36.86 11.13
N LYS A 603 2.14 36.08 10.12
CA LYS A 603 2.81 34.87 9.64
C LYS A 603 3.80 35.11 8.50
N ARG A 604 4.00 36.36 8.07
CA ARG A 604 4.98 36.74 7.02
C ARG A 604 6.36 36.15 7.25
N GLU A 605 6.80 36.03 8.50
CA GLU A 605 8.13 35.47 8.81
C GLU A 605 8.26 33.99 8.42
N GLU A 606 7.15 33.27 8.22
CA GLU A 606 7.16 31.86 7.85
C GLU A 606 7.53 31.61 6.38
N VAL A 607 7.56 32.65 5.53
CA VAL A 607 8.01 32.58 4.11
C VAL A 607 9.39 31.93 3.98
N ILE A 608 10.29 32.16 4.94
CA ILE A 608 11.63 31.57 4.92
C ILE A 608 11.58 30.04 5.01
N TYR A 609 10.63 29.49 5.75
CA TYR A 609 10.47 28.05 5.94
C TYR A 609 9.95 27.37 4.66
N ASP A 610 9.02 28.01 3.97
CA ASP A 610 8.57 27.55 2.65
C ASP A 610 9.74 27.57 1.65
N PHE A 611 10.56 28.62 1.67
CA PHE A 611 11.71 28.74 0.78
C PHE A 611 12.82 27.72 1.09
N ILE A 612 13.09 27.40 2.36
CA ILE A 612 14.03 26.33 2.74
C ILE A 612 13.64 25.00 2.10
N SER A 613 12.34 24.73 2.04
CA SER A 613 11.79 23.52 1.41
C SER A 613 11.95 23.51 -0.12
N VAL A 614 12.21 24.66 -0.74
CA VAL A 614 12.61 24.77 -2.16
C VAL A 614 14.11 24.52 -2.31
N LEU A 615 14.93 25.03 -1.39
CA LEU A 615 16.39 24.87 -1.42
C LEU A 615 16.87 23.43 -1.20
N SER A 616 16.00 22.56 -0.66
CA SER A 616 16.28 21.15 -0.37
C SER A 616 15.91 20.20 -1.52
N VAL A 617 15.62 20.71 -2.72
CA VAL A 617 15.24 19.87 -3.87
C VAL A 617 16.42 19.07 -4.43
N LYS A 618 17.66 19.56 -4.25
CA LYS A 618 18.91 18.91 -4.67
C LYS A 618 19.91 18.77 -3.53
#